data_AF-C8ZL61-F1
#
_entry.id   AF-C8ZL61-F1
#
_cell.length_a   1.000
_cell.length_b   1.000
_cell.length_c   1.000
_cell.angle_alpha   90.00
_cell.angle_beta   90.00
_cell.angle_gamma   90.00
#
_symmetry.space_group_name_H-M   'P 1'
#
loop_
_entity.id
_entity.type
_entity.pdbx_description
1 polymer ?
#
loop_
_entity_poly.entity_id
_entity_poly.type
_entity_poly.pdbx_seq_one_letter_code
_entity_poly.pdbx_strand_id
1 'polypeptide(L)'
;FELHLGWVAKHGWDATEAREAGEEWAVRLPENAVKADAERTVATPVFDGVQSDELKGLLGVTNPNRDGDRLVDETGKARLFDGRTGDPFPEPVSVGYMYMLKLHHLVDDKIHARSTGPYSMVTQQPLGGKAQFGG
;
A
#
# COMPACT_ATOMS: atom_id res chain seq x y z
N PHE A 1 0.39 -8.86 1.97
CA PHE A 1 -0.95 -9.15 1.43
C PHE A 1 -1.55 -7.95 0.72
N GLU A 2 -1.88 -6.86 1.42
CA GLU A 2 -2.51 -5.67 0.80
C GLU A 2 -1.66 -5.06 -0.32
N LEU A 3 -0.37 -4.82 -0.09
CA LEU A 3 0.53 -4.21 -1.08
C LEU A 3 0.46 -4.92 -2.46
N HIS A 4 0.55 -6.24 -2.44
CA HIS A 4 0.56 -7.08 -3.64
C HIS A 4 -0.83 -7.15 -4.26
N LEU A 5 -1.89 -7.29 -3.45
CA LEU A 5 -3.25 -7.27 -3.94
C LEU A 5 -3.59 -5.93 -4.59
N GLY A 6 -3.09 -4.83 -4.03
CA GLY A 6 -3.22 -3.50 -4.61
C GLY A 6 -2.51 -3.36 -5.96
N TRP A 7 -1.35 -4.02 -6.14
CA TRP A 7 -0.69 -4.10 -7.45
C TRP A 7 -1.54 -4.86 -8.47
N VAL A 8 -2.00 -6.06 -8.11
CA VAL A 8 -2.88 -6.89 -8.95
C VAL A 8 -4.13 -6.10 -9.35
N ALA A 9 -4.78 -5.45 -8.39
CA ALA A 9 -5.96 -4.61 -8.61
C ALA A 9 -5.69 -3.40 -9.51
N LYS A 10 -4.50 -2.77 -9.38
CA LYS A 10 -4.12 -1.63 -10.23
C LYS A 10 -3.92 -2.06 -11.68
N HIS A 11 -3.24 -3.17 -11.92
CA HIS A 11 -2.85 -3.59 -13.26
C HIS A 11 -3.88 -4.47 -13.97
N GLY A 12 -4.77 -5.12 -13.22
CA GLY A 12 -5.65 -6.15 -13.75
C GLY A 12 -4.90 -7.47 -13.95
N TRP A 13 -5.66 -8.53 -14.18
CA TRP A 13 -5.15 -9.89 -14.31
C TRP A 13 -6.05 -10.74 -15.21
N ASP A 14 -5.47 -11.81 -15.73
CA ASP A 14 -6.18 -12.82 -16.52
C ASP A 14 -5.75 -14.23 -16.10
N ALA A 15 -6.54 -14.87 -15.24
CA ALA A 15 -6.29 -16.23 -14.75
C ALA A 15 -7.08 -17.30 -15.55
N THR A 16 -7.65 -16.95 -16.71
CA THR A 16 -8.46 -17.91 -17.50
C THR A 16 -7.63 -19.14 -17.89
N GLU A 17 -6.40 -18.94 -18.35
CA GLU A 17 -5.52 -20.05 -18.74
C GLU A 17 -5.17 -20.95 -17.53
N ALA A 18 -4.84 -20.37 -16.39
CA ALA A 18 -4.53 -21.12 -15.16
C ALA A 18 -5.74 -21.92 -14.65
N ARG A 19 -6.96 -21.38 -14.83
CA ARG A 19 -8.20 -22.09 -14.49
C ARG A 19 -8.49 -23.24 -15.44
N GLU A 20 -8.29 -23.04 -16.75
CA GLU A 20 -8.42 -24.10 -17.76
C GLU A 20 -7.38 -25.21 -17.59
N ALA A 21 -6.17 -24.85 -17.15
CA ALA A 21 -5.12 -25.80 -16.78
C ALA A 21 -5.44 -26.61 -15.51
N GLY A 22 -6.49 -26.23 -14.77
CA GLY A 22 -6.92 -26.92 -13.56
C GLY A 22 -6.02 -26.66 -12.35
N GLU A 23 -5.32 -25.52 -12.32
CA GLU A 23 -4.50 -25.16 -11.16
C GLU A 23 -5.36 -24.94 -9.92
N GLU A 24 -5.00 -25.56 -8.79
CA GLU A 24 -5.84 -25.60 -7.59
C GLU A 24 -6.23 -24.21 -7.08
N TRP A 25 -5.32 -23.23 -7.16
CA TRP A 25 -5.58 -21.85 -6.74
C TRP A 25 -6.58 -21.14 -7.66
N ALA A 26 -6.48 -21.34 -8.98
CA ALA A 26 -7.31 -20.66 -9.97
C ALA A 26 -8.74 -21.24 -10.01
N VAL A 27 -8.90 -22.52 -9.66
CA VAL A 27 -10.20 -23.19 -9.55
C VAL A 27 -11.01 -22.64 -8.37
N ARG A 28 -10.36 -22.30 -7.25
CA ARG A 28 -11.03 -21.73 -6.06
C ARG A 28 -11.50 -20.30 -6.26
N LEU A 29 -10.92 -19.55 -7.18
CA LEU A 29 -11.38 -18.20 -7.48
C LEU A 29 -12.85 -18.22 -7.95
N PRO A 30 -13.67 -17.27 -7.47
CA PRO A 30 -15.03 -17.14 -7.97
C PRO A 30 -15.01 -16.69 -9.45
N GLU A 31 -16.04 -17.05 -10.23
CA GLU A 31 -16.06 -16.82 -11.68
C GLU A 31 -15.83 -15.36 -12.06
N ASN A 32 -16.36 -14.43 -11.26
CA ASN A 32 -16.22 -12.99 -11.45
C ASN A 32 -14.83 -12.43 -11.09
N ALA A 33 -13.94 -13.24 -10.50
CA ALA A 33 -12.58 -12.86 -10.12
C ALA A 33 -11.49 -13.57 -10.94
N VAL A 34 -11.87 -14.39 -11.93
CA VAL A 34 -10.91 -15.06 -12.81
C VAL A 34 -10.19 -14.05 -13.71
N LYS A 35 -10.91 -13.00 -14.14
CA LYS A 35 -10.37 -11.93 -14.99
C LYS A 35 -10.88 -10.58 -14.51
N ALA A 36 -10.00 -9.60 -14.51
CA ALA A 36 -10.37 -8.21 -14.23
C ALA A 36 -9.50 -7.23 -15.01
N ASP A 37 -10.13 -6.13 -15.43
CA ASP A 37 -9.44 -4.99 -16.02
C ASP A 37 -8.59 -4.24 -14.98
N ALA A 38 -7.73 -3.35 -15.45
CA ALA A 38 -6.94 -2.46 -14.61
C ALA A 38 -7.82 -1.53 -13.75
N GLU A 39 -7.26 -1.06 -12.63
CA GLU A 39 -7.90 -0.14 -11.68
C GLU A 39 -9.21 -0.65 -11.05
N ARG A 40 -9.30 -1.96 -10.82
CA ARG A 40 -10.50 -2.58 -10.24
C ARG A 40 -10.52 -2.47 -8.73
N THR A 41 -11.67 -2.07 -8.17
CA THR A 41 -11.93 -2.20 -6.73
C THR A 41 -12.17 -3.66 -6.36
N VAL A 42 -11.43 -4.17 -5.38
CA VAL A 42 -11.55 -5.54 -4.87
C VAL A 42 -11.94 -5.54 -3.41
N ALA A 43 -12.51 -6.65 -2.93
CA ALA A 43 -12.87 -6.85 -1.54
C ALA A 43 -12.28 -8.17 -1.04
N THR A 44 -11.70 -8.14 0.16
CA THR A 44 -11.19 -9.33 0.86
C THR A 44 -11.81 -9.35 2.26
N PRO A 45 -12.88 -10.14 2.49
CA PRO A 45 -13.47 -10.30 3.82
C PRO A 45 -12.45 -10.78 4.87
N VAL A 46 -12.63 -10.38 6.13
CA VAL A 46 -11.64 -10.57 7.21
C VAL A 46 -11.33 -12.04 7.54
N PHE A 47 -12.17 -12.99 7.12
CA PHE A 47 -11.97 -14.43 7.38
C PHE A 47 -12.21 -15.32 6.15
N ASP A 48 -12.54 -14.72 5.02
CA ASP A 48 -12.85 -15.42 3.76
C ASP A 48 -12.23 -14.63 2.60
N GLY A 49 -10.99 -14.22 2.81
CA GLY A 49 -10.22 -13.39 1.91
C GLY A 49 -9.39 -14.20 0.93
N VAL A 50 -8.63 -13.48 0.11
CA VAL A 50 -7.68 -14.09 -0.84
C VAL A 50 -6.61 -14.89 -0.08
N GLN A 51 -6.38 -16.13 -0.51
CA GLN A 51 -5.36 -16.99 0.08
C GLN A 51 -3.96 -16.64 -0.46
N SER A 52 -2.93 -17.14 0.21
CA SER A 52 -1.53 -16.78 -0.11
C SER A 52 -1.07 -17.30 -1.48
N ASP A 53 -1.50 -18.51 -1.84
CA ASP A 53 -1.23 -19.15 -3.12
C ASP A 53 -2.04 -18.53 -4.26
N GLU A 54 -3.30 -18.18 -4.02
CA GLU A 54 -4.14 -17.40 -4.96
C GLU A 54 -3.50 -16.05 -5.28
N LEU A 55 -3.04 -15.32 -4.25
CA LEU A 55 -2.39 -14.03 -4.45
C LEU A 55 -1.07 -14.17 -5.23
N LYS A 56 -0.29 -15.21 -4.96
CA LYS A 56 0.94 -15.50 -5.69
C LYS A 56 0.67 -15.85 -7.15
N GLY A 57 -0.33 -16.69 -7.40
CA GLY A 57 -0.78 -17.03 -8.76
C GLY A 57 -1.25 -15.80 -9.52
N LEU A 58 -2.07 -14.95 -8.89
CA LEU A 58 -2.55 -13.70 -9.46
C LEU A 58 -1.42 -12.73 -9.85
N LEU A 59 -0.37 -12.61 -9.03
CA LEU A 59 0.82 -11.82 -9.38
C LEU A 59 1.49 -12.34 -10.66
N GLY A 60 1.56 -13.66 -10.81
CA GLY A 60 2.11 -14.34 -11.98
C GLY A 60 1.28 -14.19 -13.27
N VAL A 61 0.03 -13.73 -13.17
CA VAL A 61 -0.87 -13.50 -14.32
C VAL A 61 -1.36 -12.06 -14.44
N THR A 62 -0.61 -11.12 -13.85
CA THR A 62 -0.90 -9.68 -14.01
C THR A 62 -0.72 -9.22 -15.45
N ASN A 63 -1.59 -8.30 -15.88
CA ASN A 63 -1.51 -7.70 -17.20
C ASN A 63 -0.23 -6.86 -17.34
N PRO A 64 0.42 -6.86 -18.52
CA PRO A 64 1.54 -5.98 -18.78
C PRO A 64 1.13 -4.51 -18.79
N ASN A 65 2.12 -3.63 -18.67
CA ASN A 65 1.92 -2.20 -18.88
C ASN A 65 1.69 -1.88 -20.37
N ARG A 66 1.51 -0.59 -20.69
CA ARG A 66 1.31 -0.10 -22.06
C ARG A 66 2.40 -0.53 -23.07
N ASP A 67 3.60 -0.81 -22.58
CA ASP A 67 4.79 -1.11 -23.37
C ASP A 67 4.98 -2.64 -23.50
N GLY A 68 4.09 -3.44 -22.91
CA GLY A 68 4.14 -4.90 -22.94
C GLY A 68 4.95 -5.52 -21.79
N ASP A 69 5.48 -4.71 -20.87
CA ASP A 69 6.33 -5.20 -19.79
C ASP A 69 5.55 -5.52 -18.52
N ARG A 70 5.90 -6.64 -17.89
CA ARG A 70 5.47 -6.95 -16.52
C ARG A 70 6.57 -6.52 -15.54
N LEU A 71 6.30 -5.48 -14.78
CA LEU A 71 7.30 -4.85 -13.90
C LEU A 71 7.52 -5.59 -12.58
N VAL A 72 6.52 -6.36 -12.13
CA VAL A 72 6.54 -7.08 -10.87
C VAL A 72 6.45 -8.58 -11.14
N ASP A 73 7.34 -9.34 -10.53
CA ASP A 73 7.36 -10.79 -10.62
C ASP A 73 6.31 -11.45 -9.70
N GLU A 74 6.19 -12.76 -9.79
CA GLU A 74 5.34 -13.59 -8.93
C GLU A 74 5.71 -13.53 -7.43
N THR A 75 6.87 -12.99 -7.07
CA THR A 75 7.25 -12.73 -5.67
C THR A 75 6.72 -11.39 -5.15
N GLY A 76 6.14 -10.56 -6.02
CA GLY A 76 5.66 -9.22 -5.69
C GLY A 76 6.78 -8.18 -5.65
N LYS A 77 7.92 -8.46 -6.27
CA LYS A 77 9.08 -7.57 -6.27
C LYS A 77 9.37 -7.03 -7.68
N ALA A 78 9.98 -5.84 -7.71
CA ALA A 78 10.44 -5.19 -8.93
C ALA A 78 11.89 -4.70 -8.79
N ARG A 79 12.57 -4.53 -9.92
CA ARG A 79 13.86 -3.82 -9.95
C ARG A 79 13.61 -2.31 -9.87
N LEU A 80 14.12 -1.68 -8.83
CA LEU A 80 14.07 -0.24 -8.66
C LEU A 80 15.41 0.39 -9.02
N PHE A 81 15.38 1.69 -9.33
CA PHE A 81 16.55 2.52 -9.57
C PHE A 81 16.59 3.66 -8.54
N ASP A 82 17.79 3.99 -8.06
CA ASP A 82 17.97 5.15 -7.20
C ASP A 82 17.79 6.44 -8.01
N GLY A 83 16.79 7.24 -7.67
CA GLY A 83 16.52 8.52 -8.33
C GLY A 83 17.59 9.60 -8.09
N ARG A 84 18.54 9.38 -7.19
CA ARG A 84 19.67 10.30 -6.95
C ARG A 84 20.90 9.97 -7.79
N THR A 85 21.25 8.69 -7.93
CA THR A 85 22.46 8.26 -8.67
C THR A 85 22.16 7.73 -10.07
N GLY A 86 20.98 7.13 -10.27
CA GLY A 86 20.59 6.43 -11.49
C GLY A 86 20.92 4.93 -11.48
N ASP A 87 21.61 4.43 -10.45
CA ASP A 87 22.01 3.03 -10.38
C ASP A 87 20.84 2.11 -9.98
N PRO A 88 20.79 0.86 -10.45
CA PRO A 88 19.82 -0.12 -9.96
C PRO A 88 20.13 -0.51 -8.51
N PHE A 89 19.08 -0.74 -7.71
CA PHE A 89 19.26 -1.36 -6.39
C PHE A 89 19.84 -2.78 -6.54
N PRO A 90 20.71 -3.23 -5.60
CA PRO A 90 21.34 -4.56 -5.68
C PRO A 90 20.34 -5.73 -5.67
N GLU A 91 19.21 -5.55 -5.00
CA GLU A 91 18.17 -6.57 -4.83
C GLU A 91 16.80 -6.04 -5.26
N PRO A 92 15.91 -6.90 -5.78
CA PRO A 92 14.55 -6.52 -6.12
C PRO A 92 13.76 -6.19 -4.85
N VAL A 93 12.92 -5.15 -4.95
CA VAL A 93 12.20 -4.56 -3.80
C VAL A 93 10.71 -4.82 -3.96
N SER A 94 10.04 -5.16 -2.86
CA SER A 94 8.57 -5.31 -2.86
C SER A 94 7.90 -3.97 -3.14
N VAL A 95 7.06 -3.94 -4.18
CA VAL A 95 6.33 -2.76 -4.62
C VAL A 95 4.85 -3.08 -4.81
N GLY A 96 4.01 -2.06 -4.74
CA GLY A 96 2.58 -2.22 -4.93
C GLY A 96 1.81 -1.01 -4.46
N TYR A 97 0.51 -1.20 -4.24
CA TYR A 97 -0.39 -0.14 -3.79
C TYR A 97 -0.91 -0.47 -2.40
N MET A 98 -0.78 0.48 -1.49
CA MET A 98 -1.26 0.37 -0.11
C MET A 98 -2.14 1.57 0.19
N TYR A 99 -3.24 1.32 0.89
CA TYR A 99 -4.17 2.36 1.29
C TYR A 99 -3.64 3.11 2.51
N MET A 100 -3.38 4.40 2.35
CA MET A 100 -2.80 5.25 3.39
C MET A 100 -3.82 6.24 3.91
N LEU A 101 -3.93 6.35 5.24
CA LEU A 101 -4.77 7.34 5.91
C LEU A 101 -3.93 8.51 6.41
N LYS A 102 -4.35 9.74 6.11
CA LYS A 102 -3.82 10.95 6.75
C LYS A 102 -4.56 11.15 8.08
N LEU A 103 -3.87 10.90 9.19
CA LEU A 103 -4.44 11.09 10.52
C LEU A 103 -4.49 12.58 10.89
N HIS A 104 -5.40 12.92 11.81
CA HIS A 104 -5.60 14.28 12.30
C HIS A 104 -4.43 14.82 13.15
N HIS A 105 -3.41 14.01 13.42
CA HIS A 105 -2.25 14.39 14.21
C HIS A 105 -1.22 15.15 13.37
N LEU A 106 -1.56 16.36 12.96
CA LEU A 106 -0.71 17.19 12.12
C LEU A 106 0.34 17.95 12.94
N VAL A 107 1.49 18.19 12.31
CA VAL A 107 2.57 18.99 12.92
C VAL A 107 2.09 20.40 13.22
N ASP A 108 1.26 21.01 12.36
CA ASP A 108 0.74 22.36 12.54
C ASP A 108 -0.07 22.51 13.83
N ASP A 109 -0.80 21.47 14.22
CA ASP A 109 -1.57 21.46 15.47
C ASP A 109 -0.66 21.27 16.70
N LYS A 110 0.49 20.61 16.53
CA LYS A 110 1.38 20.23 17.64
C LYS A 110 2.58 21.14 17.83
N ILE A 111 3.01 21.87 16.80
CA ILE A 111 4.14 22.78 16.89
C ILE A 111 3.79 23.90 17.86
N HIS A 112 4.65 24.12 18.84
CA HIS A 112 4.49 25.13 19.87
C HIS A 112 5.87 25.58 20.35
N ALA A 113 6.03 26.89 20.58
CA ALA A 113 7.26 27.46 21.09
C ALA A 113 6.93 28.64 22.01
N ARG A 114 7.76 28.83 23.04
CA ARG A 114 7.63 29.91 24.02
C ARG A 114 9.00 30.54 24.28
N SER A 115 9.09 31.87 24.14
CA SER A 115 10.22 32.68 24.60
C SER A 115 9.88 33.40 25.92
N THR A 116 8.76 34.11 25.95
CA THR A 116 8.13 34.73 27.14
C THR A 116 6.61 34.57 27.05
N GLY A 117 5.89 34.52 28.16
CA GLY A 117 4.44 34.29 28.14
C GLY A 117 3.79 34.44 29.52
N PRO A 118 2.46 34.24 29.62
CA PRO A 118 1.72 34.42 30.86
C PRO A 118 2.14 33.43 31.96
N TYR A 119 1.92 33.85 33.21
CA TYR A 119 2.21 33.11 34.43
C TYR A 119 0.93 32.95 35.27
N SER A 120 0.87 31.86 36.03
CA SER A 120 -0.17 31.64 37.03
C SER A 120 -0.06 32.66 38.15
N MET A 121 -1.16 33.32 38.51
CA MET A 121 -1.21 34.28 39.63
C MET A 121 -0.86 33.64 40.97
N VAL A 122 -1.14 32.34 41.13
CA VAL A 122 -0.97 31.62 42.41
C VAL A 122 0.46 31.11 42.57
N THR A 123 0.96 30.37 41.57
CA THR A 123 2.27 29.69 41.67
C THR A 123 3.40 30.50 41.05
N GLN A 124 3.09 31.57 40.32
CA GLN A 124 4.05 32.32 39.50
C GLN A 124 4.83 31.41 38.54
N GLN A 125 4.24 30.29 38.14
CA GLN A 125 4.79 29.39 37.13
C GLN A 125 4.22 29.71 35.74
N PRO A 126 4.99 29.49 34.66
CA PRO A 126 4.50 29.46 33.29
C PRO A 126 3.15 28.73 33.14
N LEU A 127 2.17 29.33 32.44
CA LEU A 127 0.94 28.60 32.09
C LEU A 127 1.26 27.38 31.21
N GLY A 128 0.35 26.40 31.14
CA GLY A 128 0.52 25.15 30.38
C GLY A 128 -0.40 25.08 29.16
N GLY A 129 0.05 24.39 28.12
CA GLY A 129 -0.74 24.12 26.91
C GLY A 129 -0.59 25.18 25.81
N LYS A 130 -0.57 24.72 24.56
CA LYS A 130 -0.38 25.55 23.35
C LYS A 130 -1.36 26.73 23.27
N ALA A 131 -2.64 26.50 23.60
CA ALA A 131 -3.67 27.53 23.54
C ALA A 131 -3.43 28.69 24.52
N GLN A 132 -2.66 28.48 25.59
CA GLN A 132 -2.31 29.49 26.59
C GLN A 132 -0.93 30.10 26.38
N PHE A 133 -0.29 29.82 25.24
CA PHE A 133 1.14 30.06 25.02
C PHE A 133 2.00 29.50 26.16
N GLY A 134 1.61 28.29 26.61
CA GLY A 134 2.19 27.67 27.78
C GLY A 134 3.65 27.25 27.60
N GLY A 135 4.30 26.86 28.69
CA GLY A 135 5.59 26.17 28.66
C GLY A 135 5.47 24.78 28.06
#